data_AF-A0A4Q2IT28-F1
#
_entry.id   AF-A0A4Q2IT28-F1
#
_cell.length_a   1.000
_cell.length_b   1.000
_cell.length_c   1.000
_cell.angle_alpha   90.00
_cell.angle_beta   90.00
_cell.angle_gamma   90.00
#
_symmetry.space_group_name_H-M   'P 1'
#
loop_
_entity.id
_entity.type
_entity.pdbx_description
1 polymer ?
#
loop_
_entity_poly.entity_id
_entity_poly.type
_entity_poly.pdbx_seq_one_letter_code
_entity_poly.pdbx_strand_id
1 'polypeptide(L)'
;MIATASCGLAKPASMPAPRPGGRDAHIDGLKGLLILLVVVGHVFVERVDQNALKWVLYGFHMPVFLGLSGYLLNVEKLHRQTVRQVVAGYMRIIVPWALASLVYAVATHRIHGPLDMIGLIVTPYFHLWYVPAVLVMIGLVYVIRIPPSWWGGLAVPMILAGGILAGVGHQQPLLELTPLHDLLRAALLQKLLSLGGFFFLGVGVRARPREASAWHGGAALALGAVGLCGWAIFYAVPNPVAEVILFTAFNAGLVIALPAARRASLLALPLLAFVGRYSLYFYLWHPLVIRAARGRLAGFLPEAAALLGAFVLTFVLLVPLLLLARKSRRASLLLGV
;
A
#
# COMPACT_ATOMS: atom_id res chain seq x y z
N MET A 1 -35.13 54.67 -30.56
CA MET A 1 -34.40 54.75 -29.27
C MET A 1 -34.19 53.34 -28.79
N ILE A 2 -32.92 53.00 -28.53
CA ILE A 2 -32.40 51.63 -28.34
C ILE A 2 -32.99 51.01 -27.07
N ALA A 3 -33.64 49.85 -27.19
CA ALA A 3 -34.06 49.02 -26.07
C ALA A 3 -32.96 47.99 -25.78
N THR A 4 -32.26 48.14 -24.65
CA THR A 4 -31.26 47.20 -24.15
C THR A 4 -31.94 46.06 -23.40
N ALA A 5 -31.87 44.84 -23.95
CA ALA A 5 -32.27 43.62 -23.27
C ALA A 5 -31.17 43.19 -22.28
N SER A 6 -31.49 43.20 -20.98
CA SER A 6 -30.64 42.62 -19.93
C SER A 6 -30.88 41.12 -19.85
N CYS A 7 -29.87 40.34 -20.25
CA CYS A 7 -29.83 38.88 -20.13
C CYS A 7 -29.58 38.51 -18.66
N GLY A 8 -30.60 37.98 -17.98
CA GLY A 8 -30.48 37.47 -16.62
C GLY A 8 -29.60 36.23 -16.54
N LEU A 9 -28.40 36.37 -15.98
CA LEU A 9 -27.50 35.27 -15.65
C LEU A 9 -28.15 34.36 -14.59
N ALA A 10 -28.42 33.12 -14.97
CA ALA A 10 -28.88 32.07 -14.07
C ALA A 10 -27.82 31.79 -12.99
N LYS A 11 -28.26 31.81 -11.72
CA LYS A 11 -27.45 31.51 -10.54
C LYS A 11 -26.92 30.07 -10.64
N PRO A 12 -25.60 29.81 -10.49
CA PRO A 12 -25.08 28.45 -10.56
C PRO A 12 -25.67 27.62 -9.42
N ALA A 13 -26.19 26.43 -9.75
CA ALA A 13 -26.75 25.49 -8.80
C ALA A 13 -25.73 25.19 -7.69
N SER A 14 -26.06 25.61 -6.46
CA SER A 14 -25.24 25.32 -5.28
C SER A 14 -25.17 23.82 -5.08
N MET A 15 -23.96 23.25 -5.12
CA MET A 15 -23.73 21.84 -4.84
C MET A 15 -24.29 21.47 -3.45
N PRO A 16 -24.96 20.31 -3.32
CA PRO A 16 -25.50 19.89 -2.04
C PRO A 16 -24.37 19.68 -1.02
N ALA A 17 -24.61 20.15 0.21
CA ALA A 17 -23.65 20.04 1.30
C ALA A 17 -23.25 18.56 1.56
N PRO A 18 -22.00 18.30 1.99
CA PRO A 18 -21.53 16.94 2.24
C PRO A 18 -22.36 16.27 3.35
N ARG A 19 -22.81 15.03 3.11
CA ARG A 19 -23.56 14.26 4.13
C ARG A 19 -22.68 13.96 5.36
N PRO A 20 -23.22 14.00 6.59
CA PRO A 20 -22.47 13.66 7.80
C PRO A 20 -22.13 12.16 7.77
N GLY A 21 -20.85 11.82 7.91
CA GLY A 21 -20.31 10.47 7.69
C GLY A 21 -19.54 10.29 6.38
N GLY A 22 -19.25 11.39 5.67
CA GLY A 22 -18.53 11.41 4.39
C GLY A 22 -17.15 10.77 4.45
N ARG A 23 -16.88 9.92 3.46
CA ARG A 23 -15.57 9.34 3.16
C ARG A 23 -14.54 10.46 2.92
N ASP A 24 -13.39 10.38 3.58
CA ASP A 24 -12.33 11.40 3.50
C ASP A 24 -11.60 11.31 2.15
N ALA A 25 -11.80 12.32 1.30
CA ALA A 25 -11.22 12.39 -0.03
C ALA A 25 -9.69 12.45 -0.02
N HIS A 26 -9.07 13.02 1.02
CA HIS A 26 -7.61 13.08 1.11
C HIS A 26 -7.01 11.72 1.45
N ILE A 27 -7.69 10.91 2.27
CA ILE A 27 -7.27 9.54 2.56
C ILE A 27 -7.39 8.67 1.31
N ASP A 28 -8.49 8.81 0.57
CA ASP A 28 -8.61 8.13 -0.73
C ASP A 28 -7.51 8.62 -1.69
N GLY A 29 -7.28 9.93 -1.83
CA GLY A 29 -6.22 10.41 -2.71
C GLY A 29 -4.82 9.97 -2.34
N LEU A 30 -4.50 9.84 -1.05
CA LEU A 30 -3.24 9.26 -0.60
C LEU A 30 -3.10 7.79 -1.04
N LYS A 31 -4.15 6.98 -0.85
CA LYS A 31 -4.16 5.60 -1.35
C LYS A 31 -4.03 5.57 -2.87
N GLY A 32 -4.70 6.48 -3.57
CA GLY A 32 -4.63 6.60 -5.02
C GLY A 32 -3.22 6.90 -5.51
N LEU A 33 -2.55 7.88 -4.89
CA LEU A 33 -1.16 8.22 -5.17
C LEU A 33 -0.24 7.01 -4.95
N LEU A 34 -0.37 6.33 -3.81
CA LEU A 34 0.44 5.14 -3.51
C LEU A 34 0.18 4.00 -4.49
N ILE A 35 -1.07 3.78 -4.92
CA ILE A 35 -1.39 2.80 -5.97
C ILE A 35 -0.76 3.19 -7.30
N LEU A 36 -0.83 4.46 -7.71
CA LEU A 36 -0.20 4.91 -8.95
C LEU A 36 1.31 4.65 -8.94
N LEU A 37 1.98 4.96 -7.83
CA LEU A 37 3.41 4.71 -7.65
C LEU A 37 3.75 3.21 -7.72
N VAL A 38 2.88 2.35 -7.17
CA VAL A 38 3.01 0.89 -7.28
C VAL A 38 2.91 0.44 -8.74
N VAL A 39 1.91 0.92 -9.48
CA VAL A 39 1.77 0.59 -10.90
C VAL A 39 3.02 1.03 -11.68
N VAL A 40 3.54 2.24 -11.43
CA VAL A 40 4.79 2.72 -12.04
C VAL A 40 5.96 1.78 -11.71
N GLY A 41 6.13 1.37 -10.45
CA GLY A 41 7.18 0.45 -10.06
C GLY A 41 7.11 -0.94 -10.73
N HIS A 42 5.89 -1.41 -11.02
CA HIS A 42 5.68 -2.71 -11.66
C HIS A 42 5.81 -2.69 -13.19
N VAL A 43 5.78 -1.50 -13.80
CA VAL A 43 6.01 -1.35 -15.23
C VAL A 43 7.48 -1.65 -15.58
N PHE A 44 8.43 -1.19 -14.76
CA PHE A 44 9.87 -1.43 -14.96
C PHE A 44 10.24 -2.92 -14.99
N VAL A 45 11.07 -3.29 -15.96
CA VAL A 45 11.48 -4.68 -16.23
C VAL A 45 12.60 -5.11 -15.31
N GLU A 46 13.55 -4.20 -15.12
CA GLU A 46 14.83 -4.42 -14.49
C GLU A 46 14.64 -4.84 -13.05
N ARG A 47 15.63 -5.56 -12.51
CA ARG A 47 15.59 -5.91 -11.11
C ARG A 47 15.66 -4.64 -10.25
N VAL A 48 15.18 -4.73 -9.01
CA VAL A 48 15.09 -3.56 -8.11
C VAL A 48 16.47 -2.94 -7.88
N ASP A 49 17.51 -3.77 -7.80
CA ASP A 49 18.93 -3.42 -7.65
C ASP A 49 19.59 -2.84 -8.92
N GLN A 50 18.88 -2.82 -10.05
CA GLN A 50 19.41 -2.36 -11.35
C GLN A 50 18.78 -1.06 -11.85
N ASN A 51 17.71 -0.59 -11.20
CA ASN A 51 17.03 0.63 -11.56
C ASN A 51 16.76 1.47 -10.31
N ALA A 52 17.49 2.59 -10.18
CA ALA A 52 17.42 3.45 -9.00
C ALA A 52 16.01 4.01 -8.72
N LEU A 53 15.22 4.29 -9.76
CA LEU A 53 13.84 4.73 -9.60
C LEU A 53 12.98 3.59 -9.05
N LYS A 54 13.12 2.37 -9.60
CA LYS A 54 12.44 1.18 -9.08
C LYS A 54 12.84 0.88 -7.64
N TRP A 55 14.13 0.99 -7.31
CA TRP A 55 14.66 0.88 -5.96
C TRP A 55 13.93 1.81 -5.00
N VAL A 56 13.89 3.11 -5.31
CA VAL A 56 13.23 4.11 -4.48
C VAL A 56 11.74 3.81 -4.35
N LEU A 57 11.04 3.58 -5.47
CA LEU A 57 9.61 3.28 -5.43
C LEU A 57 9.32 2.08 -4.52
N TYR A 58 10.04 0.95 -4.68
CA TYR A 58 9.89 -0.25 -3.85
C TYR A 58 10.28 -0.04 -2.38
N GLY A 59 11.22 0.87 -2.13
CA GLY A 59 11.70 1.19 -0.80
C GLY A 59 10.67 1.82 0.14
N PHE A 60 9.68 2.57 -0.37
CA PHE A 60 8.75 3.27 0.52
C PHE A 60 7.28 2.96 0.36
N HIS A 61 6.82 2.55 -0.83
CA HIS A 61 5.37 2.41 -1.02
C HIS A 61 4.76 1.38 -0.07
N MET A 62 5.43 0.24 0.17
CA MET A 62 4.93 -0.81 1.08
C MET A 62 4.99 -0.40 2.56
N PRO A 63 6.12 0.11 3.09
CA PRO A 63 6.16 0.69 4.45
C PRO A 63 5.07 1.72 4.69
N VAL A 64 4.88 2.66 3.75
CA VAL A 64 3.87 3.72 3.90
C VAL A 64 2.45 3.15 3.80
N PHE A 65 2.18 2.19 2.91
CA PHE A 65 0.90 1.49 2.87
C PHE A 65 0.60 0.73 4.17
N LEU A 66 1.60 0.11 4.79
CA LEU A 66 1.46 -0.58 6.07
C LEU A 66 1.18 0.42 7.19
N GLY A 67 1.95 1.50 7.27
CA GLY A 67 1.72 2.58 8.22
C GLY A 67 0.37 3.25 8.05
N LEU A 68 -0.09 3.47 6.82
CA LEU A 68 -1.43 3.99 6.54
C LEU A 68 -2.52 3.00 7.02
N SER A 69 -2.35 1.70 6.79
CA SER A 69 -3.31 0.70 7.26
C SER A 69 -3.40 0.64 8.79
N GLY A 70 -2.27 0.70 9.50
CA GLY A 70 -2.24 0.79 10.95
C GLY A 70 -2.84 2.10 11.45
N TYR A 71 -2.54 3.22 10.79
CA TYR A 71 -3.09 4.53 11.11
C TYR A 71 -4.63 4.60 10.96
N LEU A 72 -5.19 3.88 10.00
CA LEU A 72 -6.64 3.79 9.77
C LEU A 72 -7.34 2.78 10.69
N LEU A 73 -6.60 1.96 11.42
CA LEU A 73 -7.17 0.99 12.34
C LEU A 73 -7.80 1.69 13.55
N ASN A 74 -9.08 1.45 13.78
CA ASN A 74 -9.74 1.87 15.01
C ASN A 74 -9.62 0.75 16.05
N VAL A 75 -8.56 0.82 16.87
CA VAL A 75 -8.23 -0.20 17.89
C VAL A 75 -9.35 -0.35 18.93
N GLU A 76 -9.93 0.76 19.39
CA GLU A 76 -11.01 0.75 20.38
C GLU A 76 -12.27 0.05 19.85
N LYS A 77 -12.63 0.33 18.59
CA LYS A 77 -13.72 -0.39 17.91
C LYS A 77 -13.37 -1.87 17.72
N LEU A 78 -12.13 -2.18 17.35
CA LEU A 78 -11.67 -3.55 17.12
C LEU A 78 -11.78 -4.40 18.39
N HIS A 79 -11.35 -3.89 19.55
CA HIS A 79 -11.39 -4.62 20.82
C HIS A 79 -12.79 -4.84 21.39
N ARG A 80 -13.78 -4.04 20.98
CA ARG A 80 -15.19 -4.22 21.32
C ARG A 80 -15.91 -5.29 20.48
N GLN A 81 -15.31 -5.73 19.39
CA GLN A 81 -15.93 -6.69 18.48
C GLN A 81 -15.62 -8.13 18.92
N THR A 82 -16.54 -9.04 18.66
CA THR A 82 -16.30 -10.48 18.74
C THR A 82 -15.46 -10.96 17.56
N VAL A 83 -14.81 -12.12 17.67
CA VAL A 83 -14.03 -12.73 16.57
C VAL A 83 -14.88 -12.83 15.30
N ARG A 84 -16.13 -13.29 15.41
CA ARG A 84 -17.06 -13.40 14.29
C ARG A 84 -17.31 -12.05 13.61
N GLN A 85 -17.48 -10.98 14.38
CA GLN A 85 -17.70 -9.62 13.84
C GLN A 85 -16.45 -9.08 13.16
N VAL A 86 -15.26 -9.33 13.72
CA VAL A 86 -13.98 -8.95 13.11
C VAL A 86 -13.83 -9.66 11.76
N VAL A 87 -13.93 -10.99 11.74
CA VAL A 87 -13.80 -11.80 10.52
C VAL A 87 -14.81 -11.35 9.46
N ALA A 88 -16.09 -11.19 9.83
CA ALA A 88 -17.12 -10.70 8.93
C ALA A 88 -16.80 -9.31 8.35
N GLY A 89 -16.24 -8.40 9.16
CA GLY A 89 -15.85 -7.05 8.72
C GLY A 89 -14.72 -7.02 7.68
N TYR A 90 -13.88 -8.06 7.65
CA TYR A 90 -12.76 -8.19 6.72
C TYR A 90 -13.04 -9.12 5.53
N MET A 91 -14.21 -9.79 5.45
CA MET A 91 -14.60 -10.61 4.30
C MET A 91 -14.58 -9.85 2.97
N ARG A 92 -14.89 -8.56 2.98
CA ARG A 92 -14.81 -7.66 1.81
C ARG A 92 -13.39 -7.48 1.25
N ILE A 93 -12.36 -7.86 2.01
CA ILE A 93 -10.96 -7.84 1.59
C ILE A 93 -10.49 -9.28 1.32
N ILE A 94 -10.84 -10.21 2.21
CA ILE A 94 -10.42 -11.62 2.15
C ILE A 94 -10.96 -12.31 0.90
N VAL A 95 -12.25 -12.15 0.58
CA VAL A 95 -12.87 -12.81 -0.58
C VAL A 95 -12.22 -12.38 -1.91
N PRO A 96 -12.12 -11.07 -2.23
CA PRO A 96 -11.47 -10.66 -3.47
C PRO A 96 -9.99 -11.00 -3.53
N TRP A 97 -9.28 -10.94 -2.39
CA TRP A 97 -7.89 -11.41 -2.33
C TRP A 97 -7.76 -12.91 -2.62
N ALA A 98 -8.62 -13.74 -2.03
CA ALA A 98 -8.59 -15.19 -2.25
C ALA A 98 -8.85 -15.55 -3.72
N LEU A 99 -9.81 -14.87 -4.36
CA LEU A 99 -10.06 -15.03 -5.79
C LEU A 99 -8.84 -14.62 -6.62
N ALA A 100 -8.25 -13.45 -6.34
CA ALA A 100 -7.05 -13.00 -7.03
C ALA A 100 -5.91 -14.01 -6.86
N SER A 101 -5.62 -14.46 -5.63
CA SER A 101 -4.60 -15.48 -5.34
C SER A 101 -4.82 -16.75 -6.18
N LEU A 102 -6.06 -17.23 -6.29
CA LEU A 102 -6.39 -18.37 -7.14
C LEU A 102 -6.12 -18.09 -8.62
N VAL A 103 -6.55 -16.93 -9.13
CA VAL A 103 -6.32 -16.54 -10.53
C VAL A 103 -4.83 -16.47 -10.86
N TYR A 104 -4.01 -15.86 -9.99
CA TYR A 104 -2.56 -15.82 -10.19
C TYR A 104 -1.92 -17.21 -10.11
N ALA A 105 -2.37 -18.05 -9.17
CA ALA A 105 -1.86 -19.41 -9.04
C ALA A 105 -2.11 -20.24 -10.31
N VAL A 106 -3.31 -20.14 -10.88
CA VAL A 106 -3.66 -20.77 -12.16
C VAL A 106 -2.86 -20.16 -13.31
N ALA A 107 -2.81 -18.83 -13.42
CA ALA A 107 -2.12 -18.12 -14.51
C ALA A 107 -0.59 -18.28 -14.51
N THR A 108 -0.02 -18.84 -13.44
CA THR A 108 1.42 -19.09 -13.27
C THR A 108 1.72 -20.57 -13.04
N HIS A 109 0.72 -21.45 -13.20
CA HIS A 109 0.86 -22.90 -13.05
C HIS A 109 1.46 -23.32 -11.69
N ARG A 110 1.10 -22.65 -10.60
CA ARG A 110 1.61 -22.92 -9.23
C ARG A 110 0.76 -23.92 -8.43
N ILE A 111 -0.24 -24.54 -9.05
CA ILE A 111 -1.12 -25.52 -8.39
C ILE A 111 -0.83 -26.90 -8.99
N HIS A 112 -0.15 -27.75 -8.22
CA HIS A 112 0.16 -29.13 -8.54
C HIS A 112 -0.51 -30.11 -7.55
N GLY A 113 -0.94 -29.65 -6.37
CA GLY A 113 -1.72 -30.44 -5.42
C GLY A 113 -2.39 -29.62 -4.31
N PRO A 114 -3.11 -30.29 -3.36
CA PRO A 114 -3.87 -29.61 -2.31
C PRO A 114 -3.02 -28.76 -1.34
N LEU A 115 -1.78 -29.17 -1.08
CA LEU A 115 -0.86 -28.44 -0.21
C LEU A 115 -0.45 -27.08 -0.79
N ASP A 116 -0.45 -26.92 -2.12
CA ASP A 116 -0.15 -25.65 -2.78
C ASP A 116 -1.21 -24.59 -2.47
N MET A 117 -2.44 -25.00 -2.11
CA MET A 117 -3.48 -24.07 -1.68
C MET A 117 -3.14 -23.38 -0.36
N ILE A 118 -2.46 -24.09 0.55
CA ILE A 118 -1.92 -23.51 1.79
C ILE A 118 -0.76 -22.56 1.46
N GLY A 119 0.06 -22.95 0.47
CA GLY A 119 1.15 -22.14 -0.07
C GLY A 119 0.69 -20.76 -0.57
N LEU A 120 -0.55 -20.60 -1.04
CA LEU A 120 -1.08 -19.30 -1.48
C LEU A 120 -1.13 -18.25 -0.37
N ILE A 121 -1.19 -18.66 0.90
CA ILE A 121 -1.16 -17.77 2.07
C ILE A 121 0.28 -17.54 2.52
N VAL A 122 1.09 -18.59 2.57
CA VAL A 122 2.44 -18.59 3.17
C VAL A 122 3.48 -18.00 2.22
N THR A 123 3.38 -18.31 0.92
CA THR A 123 4.24 -17.83 -0.17
C THR A 123 3.40 -17.21 -1.29
N PRO A 124 2.62 -16.15 -0.97
CA PRO A 124 1.68 -15.52 -1.90
C PRO A 124 2.41 -15.01 -3.14
N TYR A 125 1.69 -14.95 -4.26
CA TYR A 125 2.28 -14.48 -5.51
C TYR A 125 2.76 -13.04 -5.39
N PHE A 126 4.06 -12.81 -5.65
CA PHE A 126 4.73 -11.53 -5.88
C PHE A 126 4.25 -10.31 -5.06
N HIS A 127 3.14 -9.66 -5.44
CA HIS A 127 2.60 -8.47 -4.76
C HIS A 127 1.50 -8.77 -3.74
N LEU A 128 0.89 -9.97 -3.77
CA LEU A 128 -0.30 -10.36 -2.99
C LEU A 128 -0.06 -10.55 -1.48
N TRP A 129 1.18 -10.41 -1.01
CA TRP A 129 1.55 -10.60 0.39
C TRP A 129 0.98 -9.54 1.34
N TYR A 130 0.64 -8.36 0.84
CA TYR A 130 0.21 -7.23 1.67
C TYR A 130 -1.07 -7.51 2.46
N VAL A 131 -2.10 -8.07 1.81
CA VAL A 131 -3.38 -8.37 2.44
C VAL A 131 -3.24 -9.37 3.60
N PRO A 132 -2.64 -10.57 3.43
CA PRO A 132 -2.45 -11.49 4.53
C PRO A 132 -1.56 -10.88 5.62
N ALA A 133 -0.54 -10.10 5.27
CA ALA A 133 0.29 -9.41 6.26
C ALA A 133 -0.55 -8.47 7.14
N VAL A 134 -1.33 -7.57 6.53
CA VAL A 134 -2.23 -6.65 7.24
C VAL A 134 -3.25 -7.39 8.11
N LEU A 135 -3.83 -8.49 7.62
CA LEU A 135 -4.76 -9.30 8.40
C LEU A 135 -4.10 -9.92 9.63
N VAL A 136 -2.88 -10.46 9.49
CA VAL A 136 -2.09 -10.98 10.61
C VAL A 136 -1.81 -9.87 11.63
N MET A 137 -1.37 -8.69 11.20
CA MET A 137 -1.09 -7.58 12.11
C MET A 137 -2.34 -7.04 12.81
N ILE A 138 -3.49 -6.99 12.13
CA ILE A 138 -4.78 -6.67 12.76
C ILE A 138 -5.14 -7.73 13.80
N GLY A 139 -4.92 -9.01 13.49
CA GLY A 139 -5.08 -10.12 14.43
C GLY A 139 -4.20 -9.97 15.66
N LEU A 140 -2.92 -9.60 15.49
CA LEU A 140 -1.99 -9.32 16.60
C LEU A 140 -2.50 -8.17 17.47
N VAL A 141 -2.95 -7.06 16.89
CA VAL A 141 -3.55 -5.95 17.68
C VAL A 141 -4.83 -6.39 18.39
N TYR A 142 -5.65 -7.24 17.77
CA TYR A 142 -6.90 -7.74 18.37
C TYR A 142 -6.63 -8.66 19.58
N VAL A 143 -5.64 -9.54 19.48
CA VAL A 143 -5.27 -10.50 20.53
C VAL A 143 -4.45 -9.83 21.64
N ILE A 144 -3.43 -9.05 21.27
CA ILE A 144 -2.52 -8.37 22.20
C ILE A 144 -3.10 -7.01 22.54
N ARG A 145 -3.88 -6.96 23.64
CA ARG A 145 -4.66 -5.79 24.06
C ARG A 145 -3.86 -4.73 24.82
N ILE A 146 -2.68 -4.35 24.30
CA ILE A 146 -1.89 -3.25 24.85
C ILE A 146 -2.35 -1.89 24.29
N PRO A 147 -2.08 -0.78 24.99
CA PRO A 147 -2.50 0.54 24.51
C PRO A 147 -1.84 0.90 23.16
N PRO A 148 -2.55 1.61 22.25
CA PRO A 148 -2.01 2.03 20.96
C PRO A 148 -0.67 2.78 21.01
N SER A 149 -0.39 3.52 22.09
CA SER A 149 0.89 4.21 22.29
C SER A 149 2.07 3.25 22.43
N TRP A 150 1.87 2.08 23.05
CA TRP A 150 2.90 1.05 23.19
C TRP A 150 3.25 0.41 21.85
N TRP A 151 2.25 0.15 21.00
CA TRP A 151 2.49 -0.27 19.61
C TRP A 151 3.37 0.74 18.87
N GLY A 152 3.13 2.03 19.06
CA GLY A 152 3.97 3.10 18.51
C GLY A 152 5.39 3.12 19.09
N GLY A 153 5.54 2.92 20.40
CA GLY A 153 6.83 2.92 21.08
C GLY A 153 7.73 1.75 20.67
N LEU A 154 7.15 0.57 20.45
CA LEU A 154 7.87 -0.63 20.03
C LEU A 154 8.15 -0.68 18.52
N ALA A 155 7.47 0.15 17.73
CA ALA A 155 7.54 0.07 16.27
C ALA A 155 8.96 0.27 15.71
N VAL A 156 9.70 1.29 16.16
CA VAL A 156 11.05 1.58 15.65
C VAL A 156 12.04 0.45 15.98
N PRO A 157 12.13 -0.05 17.23
CA PRO A 157 12.91 -1.25 17.52
C PRO A 157 12.53 -2.46 16.66
N MET A 158 11.23 -2.69 16.43
CA MET A 158 10.77 -3.80 15.58
C MET A 158 11.23 -3.63 14.12
N ILE A 159 11.20 -2.41 13.57
CA ILE A 159 11.67 -2.15 12.20
C ILE A 159 13.17 -2.40 12.10
N LEU A 160 13.96 -1.88 13.04
CA LEU A 160 15.42 -2.05 13.04
C LEU A 160 15.81 -3.53 13.20
N ALA A 161 15.26 -4.21 14.20
CA ALA A 161 15.52 -5.63 14.43
C ALA A 161 15.04 -6.46 13.25
N GLY A 162 13.84 -6.20 12.73
CA GLY A 162 13.29 -6.89 11.56
C GLY A 162 14.12 -6.68 10.30
N GLY A 163 14.59 -5.46 10.05
CA GLY A 163 15.44 -5.16 8.89
C GLY A 163 16.80 -5.85 8.96
N ILE A 164 17.39 -5.95 10.16
CA ILE A 164 18.66 -6.66 10.38
C ILE A 164 18.47 -8.18 10.29
N LEU A 165 17.41 -8.72 10.91
CA LEU A 165 17.20 -10.16 11.05
C LEU A 165 16.58 -10.80 9.80
N ALA A 166 15.60 -10.15 9.19
CA ALA A 166 14.83 -10.65 8.04
C ALA A 166 15.20 -9.98 6.70
N GLY A 167 16.12 -9.01 6.73
CA GLY A 167 16.68 -8.35 5.55
C GLY A 167 15.80 -7.24 4.96
N VAL A 168 16.44 -6.13 4.63
CA VAL A 168 15.88 -5.00 3.86
C VAL A 168 16.97 -4.50 2.90
N GLY A 169 16.59 -4.21 1.65
CA GLY A 169 17.53 -3.70 0.66
C GLY A 169 18.67 -4.68 0.39
N HIS A 170 19.93 -4.25 0.55
CA HIS A 170 21.08 -5.14 0.38
C HIS A 170 21.41 -5.99 1.61
N GLN A 171 20.71 -5.80 2.73
CA GLN A 171 20.98 -6.57 3.94
C GLN A 171 20.53 -8.02 3.76
N GLN A 172 21.51 -8.93 3.81
CA GLN A 172 21.26 -10.36 3.85
C GLN A 172 20.62 -10.73 5.19
N PRO A 173 19.50 -11.49 5.21
CA PRO A 173 18.84 -11.83 6.46
C PRO A 173 19.76 -12.66 7.37
N LEU A 174 20.08 -12.16 8.56
CA LEU A 174 20.89 -12.95 9.52
C LEU A 174 20.22 -14.28 9.88
N LEU A 175 18.88 -14.32 9.85
CA LEU A 175 18.15 -15.53 10.17
C LEU A 175 18.24 -16.62 9.07
N GLU A 176 18.70 -16.30 7.85
CA GLU A 176 19.02 -17.32 6.83
C GLU A 176 20.20 -18.20 7.25
N LEU A 177 21.02 -17.75 8.21
CA LEU A 177 22.11 -18.53 8.79
C LEU A 177 21.64 -19.55 9.84
N THR A 178 20.33 -19.64 10.09
CA THR A 178 19.75 -20.49 11.15
C THR A 178 18.98 -21.68 10.57
N PRO A 179 18.74 -22.75 11.36
CA PRO A 179 17.86 -23.85 10.95
C PRO A 179 16.42 -23.42 10.63
N LEU A 180 16.03 -22.18 11.00
CA LEU A 180 14.73 -21.59 10.70
C LEU A 180 14.63 -21.00 9.29
N HIS A 181 15.68 -21.10 8.47
CA HIS A 181 15.73 -20.53 7.11
C HIS A 181 14.55 -20.99 6.22
N ASP A 182 14.07 -22.23 6.36
CA ASP A 182 12.90 -22.73 5.63
C ASP A 182 11.59 -22.03 6.02
N LEU A 183 11.44 -21.71 7.31
CA LEU A 183 10.30 -20.94 7.81
C LEU A 183 10.38 -19.47 7.36
N LEU A 184 11.58 -18.91 7.21
CA LEU A 184 11.80 -17.54 6.70
C LEU A 184 11.66 -17.44 5.20
N ARG A 185 11.89 -18.55 4.47
CA ARG A 185 11.53 -18.70 3.07
C ARG A 185 10.02 -18.52 2.84
N ALA A 186 9.20 -18.63 3.88
CA ALA A 186 7.83 -18.12 3.83
C ALA A 186 7.88 -16.60 3.59
N ALA A 187 7.72 -16.20 2.33
CA ALA A 187 7.74 -14.81 1.89
C ALA A 187 6.86 -13.91 2.78
N LEU A 188 5.76 -14.44 3.31
CA LEU A 188 4.92 -13.69 4.26
C LEU A 188 5.63 -13.37 5.58
N LEU A 189 6.30 -14.34 6.21
CA LEU A 189 6.96 -14.15 7.50
C LEU A 189 8.10 -13.13 7.40
N GLN A 190 8.93 -13.24 6.34
CA GLN A 190 9.99 -12.28 6.08
C GLN A 190 9.44 -10.85 5.99
N LYS A 191 8.34 -10.64 5.24
CA LYS A 191 7.70 -9.31 5.11
C LYS A 191 7.07 -8.83 6.42
N LEU A 192 6.49 -9.74 7.21
CA LEU A 192 5.95 -9.40 8.53
C LEU A 192 7.04 -8.91 9.49
N LEU A 193 8.19 -9.57 9.51
CA LEU A 193 9.30 -9.20 10.38
C LEU A 193 9.97 -7.90 9.90
N SER A 194 10.33 -7.82 8.61
CA SER A 194 11.05 -6.67 8.05
C SER A 194 10.21 -5.39 7.99
N LEU A 195 8.90 -5.49 7.75
CA LEU A 195 8.05 -4.33 7.46
C LEU A 195 6.88 -4.13 8.45
N GLY A 196 6.54 -5.14 9.26
CA GLY A 196 5.36 -5.08 10.13
C GLY A 196 5.41 -3.96 11.17
N GLY A 197 6.62 -3.57 11.60
CA GLY A 197 6.81 -2.44 12.51
C GLY A 197 6.22 -1.12 11.99
N PHE A 198 6.16 -0.89 10.67
CA PHE A 198 5.53 0.31 10.10
C PHE A 198 4.02 0.36 10.34
N PHE A 199 3.34 -0.79 10.33
CA PHE A 199 1.92 -0.86 10.67
C PHE A 199 1.68 -0.42 12.13
N PHE A 200 2.48 -0.94 13.06
CA PHE A 200 2.38 -0.58 14.48
C PHE A 200 2.76 0.89 14.73
N LEU A 201 3.72 1.43 13.96
CA LEU A 201 4.01 2.87 13.97
C LEU A 201 2.76 3.68 13.60
N GLY A 202 2.04 3.26 12.55
CA GLY A 202 0.78 3.86 12.16
C GLY A 202 -0.29 3.85 13.26
N VAL A 203 -0.45 2.71 13.95
CA VAL A 203 -1.34 2.58 15.11
C VAL A 203 -0.96 3.58 16.21
N GLY A 204 0.34 3.71 16.50
CA GLY A 204 0.85 4.67 17.47
C GLY A 204 0.65 6.13 17.07
N VAL A 205 0.87 6.46 15.79
CA VAL A 205 0.65 7.82 15.25
C VAL A 205 -0.80 8.24 15.38
N ARG A 206 -1.75 7.31 15.18
CA ARG A 206 -3.19 7.57 15.37
C ARG A 206 -3.56 7.90 16.81
N ALA A 207 -2.82 7.38 17.77
CA ALA A 207 -3.07 7.56 19.20
C ALA A 207 -2.55 8.89 19.77
N ARG A 208 -1.68 9.60 19.04
CA ARG A 208 -1.10 10.87 19.50
C ARG A 208 -2.12 12.02 19.51
N PRO A 209 -2.02 12.98 20.45
CA PRO A 209 -2.87 14.18 20.47
C PRO A 209 -2.78 14.98 19.17
N ARG A 210 -3.91 15.54 18.71
CA ARG A 210 -4.01 16.27 17.43
C ARG A 210 -3.25 17.61 17.41
N GLU A 211 -3.02 18.21 18.57
CA GLU A 211 -2.37 19.52 18.73
C GLU A 211 -0.87 19.49 18.43
N ALA A 212 -0.25 18.31 18.51
CA ALA A 212 1.12 18.07 18.06
C ALA A 212 1.30 18.18 16.52
N SER A 213 0.24 18.26 15.72
CA SER A 213 0.28 17.81 14.32
C SER A 213 1.09 18.63 13.30
N ALA A 214 1.36 19.92 13.51
CA ALA A 214 1.95 20.76 12.46
C ALA A 214 3.49 20.73 12.44
N TRP A 215 4.14 21.08 13.56
CA TRP A 215 5.60 21.11 13.66
C TRP A 215 6.21 19.70 13.61
N HIS A 216 5.57 18.72 14.24
CA HIS A 216 5.99 17.32 14.16
C HIS A 216 5.86 16.76 12.73
N GLY A 217 4.94 17.31 11.91
CA GLY A 217 4.80 16.95 10.50
C GLY A 217 6.01 17.43 9.68
N GLY A 218 6.40 18.69 9.84
CA GLY A 218 7.59 19.24 9.17
C GLY A 218 8.88 18.53 9.58
N ALA A 219 9.09 18.32 10.87
CA ALA A 219 10.25 17.57 11.37
C ALA A 219 10.28 16.11 10.88
N ALA A 220 9.13 15.44 10.81
CA ALA A 220 9.03 14.09 10.29
C ALA A 220 9.30 14.01 8.78
N LEU A 221 8.87 15.01 8.00
CA LEU A 221 9.21 15.12 6.58
C LEU A 221 10.71 15.40 6.38
N ALA A 222 11.31 16.25 7.22
CA ALA A 222 12.75 16.49 7.19
C ALA A 222 13.55 15.22 7.51
N LEU A 223 13.15 14.47 8.55
CA LEU A 223 13.72 13.15 8.86
C LEU A 223 13.56 12.18 7.68
N GLY A 224 12.37 12.17 7.06
CA GLY A 224 12.08 11.38 5.87
C GLY A 224 13.02 11.72 4.71
N ALA A 225 13.22 13.01 4.43
CA ALA A 225 14.09 13.49 3.37
C ALA A 225 15.57 13.16 3.63
N VAL A 226 16.07 13.38 4.85
CA VAL A 226 17.43 13.00 5.24
C VAL A 226 17.63 11.48 5.11
N GLY A 227 16.66 10.70 5.58
CA GLY A 227 16.64 9.25 5.43
C GLY A 227 16.69 8.80 3.97
N LEU A 228 15.88 9.41 3.09
CA LEU A 228 15.87 9.11 1.65
C LEU A 228 17.22 9.44 1.01
N CYS A 229 17.73 10.64 1.22
CA CYS A 229 19.01 11.07 0.64
C CYS A 229 20.15 10.15 1.10
N GLY A 230 20.18 9.82 2.38
CA GLY A 230 21.18 8.92 2.94
C GLY A 230 21.04 7.48 2.44
N TRP A 231 19.82 6.95 2.43
CA TRP A 231 19.55 5.59 1.94
C TRP A 231 19.84 5.45 0.43
N ALA A 232 19.59 6.49 -0.36
CA ALA A 232 19.88 6.51 -1.79
C ALA A 232 21.38 6.39 -2.11
N ILE A 233 22.28 6.86 -1.24
CA ILE A 233 23.73 6.69 -1.40
C ILE A 233 24.10 5.19 -1.40
N PHE A 234 23.42 4.39 -0.59
CA PHE A 234 23.68 2.96 -0.47
C PHE A 234 23.16 2.12 -1.64
N TYR A 235 22.46 2.74 -2.60
CA TYR A 235 22.20 2.09 -3.89
C TYR A 235 23.50 1.74 -4.62
N ALA A 236 24.47 2.65 -4.64
CA ALA A 236 25.74 2.46 -5.35
C ALA A 236 26.84 1.87 -4.46
N VAL A 237 26.82 2.17 -3.15
CA VAL A 237 27.85 1.73 -2.20
C VAL A 237 27.17 1.06 -1.00
N PRO A 238 26.80 -0.24 -1.08
CA PRO A 238 26.01 -0.87 -0.03
C PRO A 238 26.69 -0.85 1.33
N ASN A 239 25.97 -0.39 2.35
CA ASN A 239 26.32 -0.57 3.76
C ASN A 239 25.11 -1.14 4.48
N PRO A 240 25.05 -2.46 4.73
CA PRO A 240 23.78 -3.09 5.10
C PRO A 240 23.15 -2.59 6.40
N VAL A 241 23.96 -2.29 7.42
CA VAL A 241 23.45 -1.80 8.72
C VAL A 241 22.98 -0.35 8.61
N ALA A 242 23.81 0.51 8.00
CA ALA A 242 23.45 1.91 7.81
C ALA A 242 22.24 2.06 6.88
N GLU A 243 22.10 1.16 5.91
CA GLU A 243 20.96 1.09 5.02
C GLU A 243 19.65 0.84 5.79
N VAL A 244 19.61 -0.12 6.72
CA VAL A 244 18.43 -0.37 7.56
C VAL A 244 18.07 0.86 8.40
N ILE A 245 19.06 1.56 8.96
CA ILE A 245 18.84 2.76 9.78
C ILE A 245 18.22 3.88 8.94
N LEU A 246 18.80 4.18 7.77
CA LEU A 246 18.33 5.27 6.91
C LEU A 246 17.01 4.92 6.23
N PHE A 247 16.79 3.66 5.86
CA PHE A 247 15.50 3.14 5.41
C PHE A 247 14.41 3.31 6.48
N THR A 248 14.75 3.04 7.74
CA THR A 248 13.85 3.23 8.88
C THR A 248 13.53 4.70 9.06
N ALA A 249 14.54 5.58 9.06
CA ALA A 249 14.36 7.02 9.20
C ALA A 249 13.47 7.59 8.07
N PHE A 250 13.74 7.19 6.82
CA PHE A 250 12.97 7.58 5.65
C PHE A 250 11.49 7.24 5.83
N ASN A 251 11.19 5.95 6.03
CA ASN A 251 9.83 5.46 6.05
C ASN A 251 9.07 5.82 7.33
N ALA A 252 9.75 5.83 8.49
CA ALA A 252 9.14 6.28 9.73
C ALA A 252 8.77 7.77 9.66
N GLY A 253 9.63 8.61 9.06
CA GLY A 253 9.33 10.01 8.78
C GLY A 253 8.05 10.18 7.97
N LEU A 254 7.90 9.43 6.86
CA LEU A 254 6.69 9.45 6.04
C LEU A 254 5.44 8.98 6.81
N VAL A 255 5.53 7.92 7.60
CA VAL A 255 4.41 7.39 8.39
C VAL A 255 4.00 8.37 9.50
N ILE A 256 4.97 8.99 10.19
CA ILE A 256 4.71 10.00 11.22
C ILE A 256 4.10 11.26 10.60
N ALA A 257 4.46 11.59 9.35
CA ALA A 257 3.92 12.73 8.62
C ALA A 257 2.49 12.53 8.08
N LEU A 258 1.90 11.33 8.13
CA LEU A 258 0.54 11.06 7.62
C LEU A 258 -0.56 12.03 8.11
N PRO A 259 -0.57 12.51 9.37
CA PRO A 259 -1.51 13.52 9.84
C PRO A 259 -1.36 14.90 9.21
N ALA A 260 -0.14 15.30 8.86
CA ALA A 260 0.11 16.53 8.12
C ALA A 260 -0.18 16.33 6.62
N ALA A 261 0.25 15.20 6.05
CA ALA A 261 0.11 14.90 4.63
C ALA A 261 -1.35 14.92 4.15
N ARG A 262 -2.31 14.45 4.98
CA ARG A 262 -3.75 14.49 4.59
C ARG A 262 -4.30 15.88 4.37
N ARG A 263 -3.61 16.94 4.81
CA ARG A 263 -4.06 18.33 4.61
C ARG A 263 -3.64 18.87 3.25
N ALA A 264 -2.80 18.14 2.51
CA ALA A 264 -2.36 18.54 1.19
C ALA A 264 -3.53 18.52 0.20
N SER A 265 -3.74 19.65 -0.47
CA SER A 265 -4.78 19.85 -1.49
C SER A 265 -4.59 18.92 -2.70
N LEU A 266 -3.34 18.57 -3.04
CA LEU A 266 -3.03 17.62 -4.12
C LEU A 266 -3.66 16.24 -3.88
N LEU A 267 -3.88 15.84 -2.63
CA LEU A 267 -4.55 14.58 -2.31
C LEU A 267 -6.07 14.65 -2.45
N ALA A 268 -6.66 15.84 -2.66
CA ALA A 268 -8.09 15.97 -2.93
C ALA A 268 -8.42 15.88 -4.43
N LEU A 269 -7.42 15.62 -5.31
CA LEU A 269 -7.65 15.51 -6.75
C LEU A 269 -8.66 14.37 -7.06
N PRO A 270 -9.71 14.63 -7.87
CA PRO A 270 -10.76 13.65 -8.12
C PRO A 270 -10.25 12.32 -8.68
N LEU A 271 -9.23 12.36 -9.54
CA LEU A 271 -8.63 11.16 -10.12
C LEU A 271 -7.93 10.31 -9.05
N LEU A 272 -7.14 10.93 -8.18
CA LEU A 272 -6.46 10.22 -7.08
C LEU A 272 -7.49 9.63 -6.11
N ALA A 273 -8.50 10.42 -5.73
CA ALA A 273 -9.57 9.95 -4.88
C ALA A 273 -10.36 8.79 -5.52
N PHE A 274 -10.56 8.79 -6.84
CA PHE A 274 -11.19 7.69 -7.56
C PHE A 274 -10.34 6.41 -7.52
N VAL A 275 -9.04 6.50 -7.86
CA VAL A 275 -8.15 5.33 -7.82
C VAL A 275 -8.05 4.78 -6.40
N GLY A 276 -7.87 5.65 -5.41
CA GLY A 276 -7.78 5.26 -4.01
C GLY A 276 -9.08 4.74 -3.43
N ARG A 277 -10.23 5.17 -3.97
CA ARG A 277 -11.53 4.61 -3.58
C ARG A 277 -11.60 3.11 -3.77
N TYR A 278 -11.01 2.67 -4.89
CA TYR A 278 -10.96 1.28 -5.35
C TYR A 278 -9.54 0.72 -5.29
N SER A 279 -8.74 1.18 -4.32
CA SER A 279 -7.32 0.83 -4.22
C SER A 279 -7.10 -0.68 -4.16
N LEU A 280 -7.99 -1.43 -3.50
CA LEU A 280 -7.92 -2.89 -3.43
C LEU A 280 -8.05 -3.53 -4.81
N TYR A 281 -9.04 -3.12 -5.61
CA TYR A 281 -9.22 -3.62 -6.98
C TYR A 281 -7.96 -3.37 -7.83
N PHE A 282 -7.47 -2.14 -7.89
CA PHE A 282 -6.26 -1.83 -8.65
C PHE A 282 -5.04 -2.61 -8.14
N TYR A 283 -4.87 -2.68 -6.82
CA TYR A 283 -3.80 -3.47 -6.20
C TYR A 283 -3.84 -4.95 -6.62
N LEU A 284 -5.01 -5.59 -6.62
CA LEU A 284 -5.11 -7.02 -6.94
C LEU A 284 -4.79 -7.30 -8.40
N TRP A 285 -5.30 -6.49 -9.33
CA TRP A 285 -5.35 -6.84 -10.75
C TRP A 285 -4.26 -6.19 -11.63
N HIS A 286 -3.57 -5.14 -11.17
CA HIS A 286 -2.61 -4.41 -12.02
C HIS A 286 -1.48 -5.27 -12.60
N PRO A 287 -0.81 -6.20 -11.87
CA PRO A 287 0.34 -6.91 -12.43
C PRO A 287 -0.05 -7.86 -13.56
N LEU A 288 -1.26 -8.45 -13.50
CA LEU A 288 -1.78 -9.27 -14.58
C LEU A 288 -1.92 -8.46 -15.87
N VAL A 289 -2.48 -7.26 -15.77
CA VAL A 289 -2.68 -6.36 -16.92
C VAL A 289 -1.36 -5.81 -17.44
N ILE A 290 -0.46 -5.36 -16.56
CA ILE A 290 0.88 -4.89 -16.94
C ILE A 290 1.62 -5.99 -17.69
N ARG A 291 1.64 -7.22 -17.17
CA ARG A 291 2.31 -8.36 -17.82
C ARG A 291 1.73 -8.64 -19.20
N ALA A 292 0.40 -8.65 -19.32
CA ALA A 292 -0.30 -8.89 -20.58
C ALA A 292 -0.12 -7.77 -21.61
N ALA A 293 -0.09 -6.51 -21.17
CA ALA A 293 0.11 -5.34 -22.01
C ALA A 293 1.56 -5.26 -22.50
N ARG A 294 2.52 -5.40 -21.59
CA ARG A 294 3.95 -5.38 -21.92
C ARG A 294 4.33 -6.49 -22.89
N GLY A 295 3.86 -7.71 -22.67
CA GLY A 295 4.14 -8.84 -23.57
C GLY A 295 3.67 -8.60 -25.00
N ARG A 296 2.61 -7.81 -25.20
CA ARG A 296 2.14 -7.40 -26.53
C ARG A 296 2.91 -6.22 -27.09
N LEU A 297 3.21 -5.21 -26.29
CA LEU A 297 3.84 -3.96 -26.77
C LEU A 297 5.35 -4.10 -27.04
N ALA A 298 6.05 -4.98 -26.32
CA ALA A 298 7.49 -5.12 -26.40
C ALA A 298 8.01 -5.51 -27.80
N GLY A 299 7.17 -6.12 -28.65
CA GLY A 299 7.53 -6.48 -30.03
C GLY A 299 7.34 -5.36 -31.05
N PHE A 300 6.67 -4.26 -30.71
CA PHE A 300 6.28 -3.21 -31.67
C PHE A 300 6.81 -1.83 -31.33
N LEU A 301 7.16 -1.57 -30.07
CA LEU A 301 7.54 -0.25 -29.58
C LEU A 301 8.91 -0.28 -28.91
N PRO A 302 9.67 0.83 -28.96
CA PRO A 302 10.84 1.02 -28.12
C PRO A 302 10.48 0.85 -26.63
N GLU A 303 11.43 0.41 -25.82
CA GLU A 303 11.19 0.04 -24.42
C GLU A 303 10.45 1.13 -23.63
N ALA A 304 10.92 2.37 -23.68
CA ALA A 304 10.27 3.49 -22.98
C ALA A 304 8.80 3.69 -23.39
N ALA A 305 8.49 3.55 -24.68
CA ALA A 305 7.12 3.66 -25.19
C ALA A 305 6.28 2.44 -24.80
N ALA A 306 6.86 1.24 -24.78
CA ALA A 306 6.18 0.02 -24.31
C ALA A 306 5.86 0.10 -22.80
N LEU A 307 6.75 0.67 -21.99
CA LEU A 307 6.54 0.89 -20.56
C LEU A 307 5.40 1.88 -20.31
N LEU A 308 5.44 3.04 -20.96
CA LEU A 308 4.37 4.04 -20.87
C LEU A 308 3.04 3.47 -21.38
N GLY A 309 3.06 2.74 -22.49
CA GLY A 309 1.90 2.06 -23.03
C GLY A 309 1.32 1.03 -22.06
N ALA A 310 2.14 0.23 -21.40
CA ALA A 310 1.70 -0.73 -20.39
C ALA A 310 1.06 -0.03 -19.17
N PHE A 311 1.63 1.09 -18.73
CA PHE A 311 1.04 1.92 -17.67
C PHE A 311 -0.36 2.42 -18.08
N VAL A 312 -0.48 3.05 -19.25
CA VAL A 312 -1.75 3.61 -19.73
C VAL A 312 -2.79 2.51 -19.95
N LEU A 313 -2.42 1.41 -20.62
CA LEU A 313 -3.30 0.28 -20.87
C LEU A 313 -3.81 -0.36 -19.58
N THR A 314 -3.01 -0.35 -18.51
CA THR A 314 -3.45 -0.85 -17.20
C THR A 314 -4.70 -0.13 -16.72
N PHE A 315 -4.73 1.21 -16.77
CA PHE A 315 -5.91 1.98 -16.37
C PHE A 315 -7.03 1.92 -17.41
N VAL A 316 -6.69 1.97 -18.70
CA VAL A 316 -7.69 1.88 -19.80
C VAL A 316 -8.47 0.57 -19.75
N LEU A 317 -7.85 -0.55 -19.32
CA LEU A 317 -8.52 -1.84 -19.20
C LEU A 317 -9.22 -2.02 -17.85
N LEU A 318 -8.57 -1.62 -16.75
CA LEU A 318 -9.13 -1.84 -15.40
C LEU A 318 -10.31 -0.91 -15.09
N VAL A 319 -10.33 0.34 -15.58
CA VAL A 319 -11.41 1.27 -15.26
C VAL A 319 -12.77 0.83 -15.84
N PRO A 320 -12.89 0.46 -17.12
CA PRO A 320 -14.16 -0.05 -17.65
C PRO A 320 -14.63 -1.33 -16.96
N LEU A 321 -13.71 -2.27 -16.68
CA LEU A 321 -14.02 -3.52 -15.97
C LEU A 321 -14.54 -3.24 -14.55
N LEU A 322 -13.94 -2.30 -13.85
CA LEU A 322 -14.44 -1.81 -12.56
C LEU A 322 -15.85 -1.24 -12.68
N LEU A 323 -16.10 -0.38 -13.67
CA LEU A 323 -17.42 0.24 -13.87
C LEU A 323 -18.50 -0.80 -14.21
N LEU A 324 -18.14 -1.85 -14.94
CA LEU A 324 -19.01 -2.99 -15.20
C LEU A 324 -19.26 -3.81 -13.94
N ALA A 325 -18.21 -4.13 -13.17
CA ALA A 325 -18.29 -4.89 -11.93
C ALA A 325 -19.24 -4.23 -10.91
N ARG A 326 -19.24 -2.90 -10.83
CA ARG A 326 -20.13 -2.13 -9.94
C ARG A 326 -21.62 -2.35 -10.20
N LYS A 327 -21.99 -2.81 -11.39
CA LYS A 327 -23.40 -3.10 -11.72
C LYS A 327 -23.90 -4.38 -11.05
N SER A 328 -23.01 -5.24 -10.55
CA SER A 328 -23.36 -6.51 -9.90
C SER A 328 -22.76 -6.60 -8.50
N ARG A 329 -23.61 -6.82 -7.48
CA ARG A 329 -23.14 -7.00 -6.08
C ARG A 329 -22.13 -8.14 -5.95
N ARG A 330 -22.33 -9.24 -6.69
CA ARG A 330 -21.43 -10.39 -6.68
C ARG A 330 -20.07 -10.04 -7.29
N ALA A 331 -20.07 -9.39 -8.46
CA ALA A 331 -18.83 -8.98 -9.12
C ALA A 331 -18.07 -7.94 -8.29
N SER A 332 -18.78 -6.99 -7.68
CA SER A 332 -18.23 -6.03 -6.74
C SER A 332 -17.48 -6.69 -5.58
N LEU A 333 -18.12 -7.66 -4.92
CA LEU A 333 -17.49 -8.39 -3.81
C LEU A 333 -16.27 -9.21 -4.27
N LEU A 334 -16.41 -9.94 -5.38
CA LEU A 334 -15.37 -10.83 -5.90
C LEU A 334 -14.15 -10.08 -6.44
N LEU A 335 -14.34 -8.90 -7.01
CA LEU A 335 -13.24 -8.13 -7.60
C LEU A 335 -12.66 -7.09 -6.64
N GLY A 336 -13.34 -6.77 -5.54
CA GLY A 336 -12.88 -5.79 -4.55
C GLY A 336 -13.27 -4.35 -4.90
N VAL A 337 -14.47 -4.17 -5.45
CA VAL A 337 -15.02 -2.91 -5.97
C VAL A 337 -16.24 -2.45 -5.17
#